data_AF-A0A7C0XH73-F1
#
_entry.id   AF-A0A7C0XH73-F1
#
_cell.length_a   1.000
_cell.length_b   1.000
_cell.length_c   1.000
_cell.angle_alpha   90.00
_cell.angle_beta   90.00
_cell.angle_gamma   90.00
#
_symmetry.space_group_name_H-M   'P 1'
#
loop_
_entity.id
_entity.type
_entity.pdbx_description
1 polymer ?
#
loop_
_entity_poly.entity_id
_entity_poly.type
_entity_poly.pdbx_seq_one_letter_code
_entity_poly.pdbx_strand_id
1 'polypeptide(L)'
;MTICGAGESTFTVASKPGMKDLQNTIRKVGKLTETLFNMNIGDKVGIRGPYGKPWPLREIEGKDIVIVAGGIGLAPLRPVIYYIAMNRDRYGHVDLLYGARTPKDMIYTSEMDEWRRVKDFNLQLTVDYVPPNVEWTHKVGVVTVLLKEIEADLRNTVALICGPEIMMKFTAYQLHKMGISDGDIYLSMERRMRCGIGKCGHCQIGPKFVCMDGPTFSYKEVRLLPDAFE
;
A
#
# COMPACT_ATOMS: atom_id res chain seq x y z
N MET A 1 -7.42 11.66 -11.44
CA MET A 1 -6.59 12.75 -11.99
C MET A 1 -6.74 12.74 -13.50
N THR A 2 -6.97 13.91 -14.08
CA THR A 2 -7.43 14.09 -15.47
C THR A 2 -6.51 15.09 -16.16
N ILE A 3 -6.07 14.75 -17.36
CA ILE A 3 -5.33 15.67 -18.23
C ILE A 3 -6.08 15.76 -19.56
N CYS A 4 -6.40 16.98 -19.97
CA CYS A 4 -7.01 17.26 -21.26
C CYS A 4 -6.17 16.66 -22.40
N GLY A 5 -6.79 15.83 -23.24
CA GLY A 5 -6.12 15.14 -24.36
C GLY A 5 -5.34 13.87 -24.00
N ALA A 6 -5.03 13.63 -22.72
CA ALA A 6 -4.31 12.43 -22.26
C ALA A 6 -5.18 11.44 -21.46
N GLY A 7 -6.36 11.87 -21.00
CA GLY A 7 -7.36 11.00 -20.38
C GLY A 7 -7.41 11.14 -18.86
N GLU A 8 -7.84 10.08 -18.17
CA GLU A 8 -8.04 10.06 -16.72
C GLU A 8 -7.61 8.72 -16.13
N SER A 9 -7.03 8.77 -14.92
CA SER A 9 -6.73 7.59 -14.11
C SER A 9 -6.88 7.90 -12.62
N THR A 10 -7.02 6.85 -11.83
CA THR A 10 -7.04 6.91 -10.36
C THR A 10 -5.62 6.77 -9.82
N PHE A 11 -5.28 7.61 -8.84
CA PHE A 11 -4.02 7.53 -8.12
C PHE A 11 -4.29 7.66 -6.63
N THR A 12 -3.56 6.87 -5.87
CA THR A 12 -3.61 6.88 -4.42
C THR A 12 -3.05 8.18 -3.84
N VAL A 13 -3.70 8.70 -2.81
CA VAL A 13 -3.18 9.82 -2.01
C VAL A 13 -2.03 9.32 -1.15
N ALA A 14 -0.85 9.93 -1.34
CA ALA A 14 0.37 9.59 -0.61
C ALA A 14 0.81 10.70 0.37
N SER A 15 0.08 11.81 0.45
CA SER A 15 0.39 12.94 1.35
C SER A 15 0.51 12.51 2.81
N LYS A 16 1.42 13.15 3.56
CA LYS A 16 1.43 13.00 5.02
C LYS A 16 0.13 13.60 5.61
N PRO A 17 -0.42 13.04 6.70
CA PRO A 17 -1.56 13.63 7.40
C PRO A 17 -1.29 15.09 7.78
N GLY A 18 -2.27 15.97 7.59
CA GLY A 18 -2.17 17.40 7.92
C GLY A 18 -1.48 18.28 6.88
N MET A 19 -0.96 17.73 5.78
CA MET A 19 -0.46 18.54 4.67
C MET A 19 -1.59 19.24 3.93
N LYS A 20 -1.35 20.48 3.50
CA LYS A 20 -2.26 21.22 2.60
C LYS A 20 -2.20 20.69 1.17
N ASP A 21 -1.02 20.21 0.76
CA ASP A 21 -0.77 19.77 -0.60
C ASP A 21 -1.13 18.30 -0.80
N LEU A 22 -1.75 18.02 -1.95
CA LEU A 22 -2.00 16.67 -2.41
C LEU A 22 -0.74 16.11 -3.09
N GLN A 23 -0.27 14.96 -2.61
CA GLN A 23 0.86 14.24 -3.15
C GLN A 23 0.37 12.89 -3.65
N ASN A 24 0.83 12.52 -4.84
CA ASN A 24 0.62 11.20 -5.43
C ASN A 24 1.99 10.66 -5.86
N THR A 25 2.16 9.35 -5.73
CA THR A 25 3.32 8.66 -6.30
C THR A 25 2.85 7.81 -7.46
N ILE A 26 3.43 8.07 -8.63
CA ILE A 26 2.92 7.57 -9.91
C ILE A 26 4.05 6.87 -10.63
N ARG A 27 3.80 5.66 -11.11
CA ARG A 27 4.71 4.96 -12.02
C ARG A 27 4.39 5.34 -13.46
N LYS A 28 5.43 5.63 -14.25
CA LYS A 28 5.30 5.91 -15.68
C LYS A 28 5.06 4.61 -16.46
N VAL A 29 3.81 4.35 -16.87
CA VAL A 29 3.38 3.08 -17.48
C VAL A 29 2.43 3.23 -18.68
N GLY A 30 2.14 4.45 -19.12
CA GLY A 30 1.31 4.69 -20.30
C GLY A 30 0.93 6.15 -20.49
N LYS A 31 0.18 6.43 -21.57
CA LYS A 31 -0.10 7.78 -22.11
C LYS A 31 -0.33 8.86 -21.05
N LEU A 32 -1.27 8.65 -20.13
CA LEU A 32 -1.59 9.63 -19.10
C LEU A 32 -0.40 9.89 -18.16
N THR A 33 0.22 8.83 -17.64
CA THR A 33 1.39 8.93 -16.75
C THR A 33 2.62 9.47 -17.46
N GLU A 34 2.81 9.18 -18.75
CA GLU A 34 3.87 9.79 -19.54
C GLU A 34 3.65 11.29 -19.71
N THR A 35 2.40 11.70 -19.96
CA THR A 35 2.04 13.11 -20.04
C THR A 35 2.32 13.80 -18.71
N LEU A 36 1.92 13.21 -17.58
CA LEU A 36 2.22 13.72 -16.23
C LEU A 36 3.72 13.95 -16.01
N PHE A 37 4.57 13.03 -16.46
CA PHE A 37 6.02 13.13 -16.29
C PHE A 37 6.65 14.21 -17.19
N ASN A 38 5.92 14.75 -18.15
CA ASN A 38 6.36 15.84 -19.03
C ASN A 38 5.73 17.19 -18.64
N MET A 39 4.91 17.25 -17.59
CA MET A 39 4.32 18.49 -17.09
C MET A 39 5.32 19.29 -16.26
N ASN A 40 5.12 20.60 -16.22
CA ASN A 40 5.92 21.55 -15.46
C ASN A 40 5.15 22.09 -14.25
N ILE A 41 5.90 22.68 -13.31
CA ILE A 41 5.31 23.42 -12.19
C ILE A 41 4.41 24.54 -12.75
N GLY A 42 3.17 24.60 -12.25
CA GLY A 42 2.16 25.56 -12.70
C GLY A 42 1.16 24.98 -13.70
N ASP A 43 1.47 23.84 -14.33
CA ASP A 43 0.50 23.15 -15.19
C ASP A 43 -0.70 22.64 -14.39
N LYS A 44 -1.86 22.63 -15.03
CA LYS A 44 -3.13 22.26 -14.39
C LYS A 44 -3.49 20.80 -14.67
N VAL A 45 -3.91 20.11 -13.60
CA VAL A 45 -4.54 18.79 -13.68
C VAL A 45 -5.93 18.83 -13.07
N GLY A 46 -6.86 18.05 -13.61
CA GLY A 46 -8.16 17.81 -12.99
C GLY A 46 -8.05 16.80 -11.86
N ILE A 47 -8.65 17.07 -10.71
CA ILE A 47 -8.71 16.15 -9.57
C ILE A 47 -10.16 15.96 -9.17
N ARG A 48 -10.53 14.71 -8.91
CA ARG A 48 -11.82 14.32 -8.34
C ARG A 48 -11.60 13.16 -7.36
N GLY A 49 -12.32 13.18 -6.25
CA GLY A 49 -12.12 12.30 -5.09
C GLY A 49 -12.24 13.09 -3.78
N PRO A 50 -11.84 12.51 -2.63
CA PRO A 50 -11.32 11.14 -2.47
C PRO A 50 -12.39 10.07 -2.75
N TYR A 51 -11.94 8.86 -3.08
CA TYR A 51 -12.80 7.71 -3.35
C TYR A 51 -12.47 6.55 -2.43
N GLY A 52 -13.45 5.67 -2.27
CA GLY A 52 -13.30 4.41 -1.56
C GLY A 52 -13.30 4.52 -0.04
N LYS A 53 -13.11 3.36 0.58
CA LYS A 53 -13.00 3.06 1.99
C LYS A 53 -11.54 3.20 2.43
N PRO A 54 -11.26 3.97 3.50
CA PRO A 54 -9.91 4.14 4.01
C PRO A 54 -9.43 2.90 4.78
N TRP A 55 -8.15 2.90 5.15
CA TRP A 55 -7.62 2.00 6.16
C TRP A 55 -8.31 2.20 7.52
N PRO A 56 -8.61 1.13 8.28
CA PRO A 56 -9.38 1.19 9.52
C PRO A 56 -8.54 1.63 10.72
N LEU A 57 -7.85 2.76 10.61
CA LEU A 57 -6.81 3.15 11.57
C LEU A 57 -7.35 3.40 12.99
N ARG A 58 -8.60 3.84 13.12
CA ARG A 58 -9.21 4.10 14.43
C ARG A 58 -9.69 2.83 15.10
N GLU A 59 -10.18 1.90 14.30
CA GLU A 59 -10.73 0.63 14.74
C GLU A 59 -9.65 -0.34 15.24
N ILE A 60 -8.39 -0.11 14.86
CA ILE A 60 -7.25 -0.97 15.17
C ILE A 60 -6.31 -0.37 16.23
N GLU A 61 -6.74 0.67 16.93
CA GLU A 61 -6.00 1.21 18.07
C GLU A 61 -5.83 0.15 19.17
N GLY A 62 -4.67 0.16 19.85
CA GLY A 62 -4.27 -0.85 20.83
C GLY A 62 -3.78 -2.17 20.24
N LYS A 63 -3.74 -2.29 18.90
CA LYS A 63 -3.17 -3.45 18.20
C LYS A 63 -1.72 -3.22 17.82
N ASP A 64 -0.97 -4.31 17.71
CA ASP A 64 0.27 -4.32 16.96
C ASP A 64 -0.06 -4.28 15.45
N ILE A 65 0.83 -3.71 14.64
CA ILE A 65 0.57 -3.44 13.23
C ILE A 65 1.69 -4.05 12.37
N VAL A 66 1.31 -4.92 11.44
CA VAL A 66 2.22 -5.44 10.41
C VAL A 66 1.87 -4.81 9.06
N ILE A 67 2.74 -3.95 8.56
CA ILE A 67 2.59 -3.29 7.26
C ILE A 67 3.45 -4.04 6.25
N VAL A 68 2.84 -4.54 5.17
CA VAL A 68 3.57 -5.24 4.09
C VAL A 68 3.38 -4.53 2.76
N ALA A 69 4.47 -4.06 2.17
CA ALA A 69 4.45 -3.27 0.95
C ALA A 69 5.29 -3.88 -0.17
N GLY A 70 4.81 -3.76 -1.42
CA GLY A 70 5.52 -4.18 -2.62
C GLY A 70 5.66 -3.06 -3.66
N GLY A 71 6.88 -2.62 -3.92
CA GLY A 71 7.20 -1.59 -4.92
C GLY A 71 6.43 -0.29 -4.67
N ILE A 72 5.60 0.12 -5.63
CA ILE A 72 4.76 1.32 -5.51
C ILE A 72 3.60 1.16 -4.51
N GLY A 73 3.30 -0.07 -4.07
CA GLY A 73 2.30 -0.36 -3.03
C GLY A 73 2.64 0.26 -1.67
N LEU A 74 3.87 0.76 -1.47
CA LEU A 74 4.21 1.57 -0.29
C LEU A 74 3.52 2.95 -0.32
N ALA A 75 3.13 3.47 -1.49
CA ALA A 75 2.49 4.78 -1.62
C ALA A 75 1.17 4.93 -0.81
N PRO A 76 0.20 3.99 -0.87
CA PRO A 76 -0.99 4.03 0.00
C PRO A 76 -0.70 3.84 1.48
N LEU A 77 0.43 3.23 1.82
CA LEU A 77 0.81 2.92 3.20
C LEU A 77 1.64 4.04 3.83
N ARG A 78 2.27 4.92 3.03
CA ARG A 78 2.96 6.12 3.53
C ARG A 78 2.10 6.99 4.47
N PRO A 79 0.88 7.44 4.10
CA PRO A 79 0.03 8.20 5.02
C PRO A 79 -0.33 7.41 6.29
N VAL A 80 -0.46 6.09 6.19
CA VAL A 80 -0.73 5.21 7.33
C VAL A 80 0.45 5.18 8.30
N ILE A 81 1.66 4.99 7.78
CA ILE A 81 2.90 4.99 8.57
C ILE A 81 3.03 6.31 9.35
N TYR A 82 2.82 7.45 8.66
CA TYR A 82 2.85 8.76 9.31
C TYR A 82 1.73 8.95 10.32
N TYR A 83 0.51 8.49 10.02
CA TYR A 83 -0.61 8.59 10.95
C TYR A 83 -0.33 7.83 12.25
N ILE A 84 0.16 6.58 12.15
CA ILE A 84 0.55 5.75 13.28
C ILE A 84 1.70 6.41 14.06
N ALA A 85 2.74 6.90 13.36
CA ALA A 85 3.87 7.58 13.99
C ALA A 85 3.45 8.84 14.76
N MET A 86 2.53 9.64 14.22
CA MET A 86 1.99 10.84 14.88
C MET A 86 1.08 10.52 16.08
N ASN A 87 0.53 9.32 16.12
CA ASN A 87 -0.40 8.85 17.15
C ASN A 87 0.20 7.66 17.91
N ARG A 88 1.52 7.64 18.09
CA ARG A 88 2.25 6.43 18.44
C ARG A 88 1.76 5.75 19.72
N ASP A 89 1.32 6.53 20.71
CA ASP A 89 0.82 5.99 21.99
C ASP A 89 -0.52 5.23 21.86
N ARG A 90 -1.19 5.29 20.71
CA ARG A 90 -2.47 4.60 20.45
C ARG A 90 -2.28 3.25 19.78
N TYR A 91 -1.05 2.87 19.44
CA TYR A 91 -0.73 1.62 18.75
C TYR A 91 0.31 0.83 19.53
N GLY A 92 0.32 -0.48 19.32
CA GLY A 92 1.37 -1.38 19.82
C GLY A 92 2.62 -1.33 18.94
N HIS A 93 3.33 -2.45 18.86
CA HIS A 93 4.52 -2.59 18.01
C HIS A 93 4.17 -2.45 16.52
N VAL A 94 5.08 -1.91 15.72
CA VAL A 94 4.88 -1.74 14.27
C VAL A 94 6.01 -2.40 13.48
N ASP A 95 5.68 -3.39 12.67
CA ASP A 95 6.61 -3.97 11.68
C ASP A 95 6.27 -3.43 10.28
N LEU A 96 7.24 -2.83 9.60
CA LEU A 96 7.15 -2.49 8.18
C LEU A 96 8.07 -3.40 7.37
N LEU A 97 7.46 -4.28 6.57
CA LEU A 97 8.14 -5.20 5.65
C LEU A 97 7.99 -4.67 4.22
N TYR A 98 9.08 -4.21 3.62
CA TYR A 98 9.05 -3.57 2.31
C TYR A 98 9.92 -4.30 1.29
N GLY A 99 9.28 -4.77 0.21
CA GLY A 99 9.92 -5.42 -0.93
C GLY A 99 9.90 -4.55 -2.20
N ALA A 100 10.95 -4.61 -3.00
CA ALA A 100 10.98 -4.05 -4.36
C ALA A 100 11.71 -4.98 -5.34
N ARG A 101 11.66 -4.68 -6.65
CA ARG A 101 12.35 -5.52 -7.64
C ARG A 101 13.87 -5.40 -7.52
N THR A 102 14.36 -4.16 -7.46
CA THR A 102 15.77 -3.82 -7.23
C THR A 102 15.86 -2.67 -6.23
N PRO A 103 17.04 -2.37 -5.66
CA PRO A 103 17.21 -1.23 -4.74
C PRO A 103 16.78 0.11 -5.36
N LYS A 104 16.93 0.29 -6.67
CA LYS A 104 16.51 1.50 -7.40
C LYS A 104 14.98 1.65 -7.49
N ASP A 105 14.25 0.54 -7.41
CA ASP A 105 12.78 0.55 -7.48
C ASP A 105 12.12 0.89 -6.14
N MET A 106 12.91 1.04 -5.07
CA MET A 106 12.41 1.44 -3.76
C MET A 106 12.04 2.91 -3.75
N ILE A 107 10.84 3.21 -3.22
CA ILE A 107 10.35 4.57 -3.04
C ILE A 107 10.49 5.00 -1.57
N TYR A 108 10.59 6.30 -1.35
CA TYR A 108 10.71 6.93 -0.02
C TYR A 108 11.93 6.47 0.80
N THR A 109 13.03 6.09 0.13
CA THR A 109 14.26 5.68 0.82
C THR A 109 14.80 6.75 1.78
N SER A 110 14.62 8.03 1.45
CA SER A 110 14.98 9.16 2.33
C SER A 110 14.11 9.31 3.58
N GLU A 111 12.95 8.64 3.65
CA GLU A 111 12.03 8.69 4.80
C GLU A 111 12.25 7.51 5.75
N MET A 112 12.96 6.46 5.31
CA MET A 112 13.16 5.24 6.10
C MET A 112 13.91 5.51 7.41
N ASP A 113 14.88 6.43 7.41
CA ASP A 113 15.59 6.83 8.63
C ASP A 113 14.67 7.54 9.63
N GLU A 114 13.68 8.28 9.15
CA GLU A 114 12.64 8.88 10.00
C GLU A 114 11.78 7.79 10.64
N TRP A 115 11.35 6.80 9.86
CA TRP A 115 10.52 5.70 10.36
C TRP A 115 11.27 4.82 11.36
N ARG A 116 12.56 4.55 11.15
CA ARG A 116 13.41 3.81 12.10
C ARG A 116 13.57 4.51 13.45
N ARG A 117 13.36 5.83 13.53
CA ARG A 117 13.41 6.59 14.78
C ARG A 117 12.09 6.58 15.55
N VAL A 118 11.02 6.06 14.96
CA VAL A 118 9.74 5.90 15.66
C VAL A 118 9.89 4.83 16.72
N LYS A 119 9.35 5.07 17.92
CA LYS A 119 9.37 4.12 19.04
C LYS A 119 8.69 2.80 18.65
N ASP A 120 9.19 1.67 19.15
CA ASP A 120 8.75 0.28 18.85
C ASP A 120 8.29 0.12 17.38
N PHE A 121 9.21 0.43 16.47
CA PHE A 121 9.05 0.35 15.03
C PHE A 121 10.22 -0.42 14.42
N ASN A 122 9.91 -1.50 13.72
CA ASN A 122 10.88 -2.35 13.03
C ASN A 122 10.71 -2.20 11.51
N LEU A 123 11.80 -1.90 10.80
CA LEU A 123 11.81 -1.76 9.33
C LEU A 123 12.72 -2.80 8.69
N GLN A 124 12.09 -3.71 7.94
CA GLN A 124 12.75 -4.79 7.22
C GLN A 124 12.60 -4.59 5.71
N LEU A 125 13.72 -4.71 4.99
CA LEU A 125 13.81 -4.43 3.57
C LEU A 125 14.24 -5.69 2.80
N THR A 126 13.67 -5.87 1.61
CA THR A 126 14.15 -6.88 0.68
C THR A 126 14.02 -6.45 -0.78
N VAL A 127 14.83 -7.06 -1.64
CA VAL A 127 14.71 -6.91 -3.09
C VAL A 127 14.75 -8.26 -3.78
N ASP A 128 14.03 -8.40 -4.90
CA ASP A 128 14.06 -9.64 -5.68
C ASP A 128 15.44 -9.90 -6.29
N TYR A 129 16.14 -8.82 -6.68
CA TYR A 129 17.44 -8.89 -7.35
C TYR A 129 18.33 -7.68 -7.02
N VAL A 130 19.63 -7.93 -6.83
CA VAL A 130 20.66 -6.90 -6.68
C VAL A 130 21.50 -6.85 -7.96
N PRO A 131 21.48 -5.73 -8.70
CA PRO A 131 22.32 -5.57 -9.88
C PRO A 131 23.83 -5.60 -9.54
N PRO A 132 24.71 -5.95 -10.50
CA PRO A 132 26.15 -5.89 -10.28
C PRO A 132 26.59 -4.49 -9.87
N ASN A 133 27.57 -4.40 -8.98
CA ASN A 133 28.13 -3.14 -8.46
C ASN A 133 27.13 -2.25 -7.68
N VAL A 134 26.01 -2.82 -7.22
CA VAL A 134 25.10 -2.15 -6.28
C VAL A 134 25.31 -2.77 -4.91
N GLU A 135 25.66 -1.94 -3.93
CA GLU A 135 25.73 -2.38 -2.54
C GLU A 135 24.30 -2.57 -1.99
N TRP A 136 24.06 -3.71 -1.36
CA TRP A 136 22.80 -4.03 -0.70
C TRP A 136 23.07 -4.82 0.56
N THR A 137 22.72 -4.22 1.71
CA THR A 137 23.02 -4.77 3.05
C THR A 137 21.82 -5.47 3.68
N HIS A 138 20.68 -5.50 2.99
CA HIS A 138 19.46 -6.15 3.47
C HIS A 138 19.21 -7.48 2.75
N LYS A 139 18.04 -8.08 2.97
CA LYS A 139 17.73 -9.40 2.43
C LYS A 139 17.47 -9.39 0.94
N VAL A 140 17.69 -10.53 0.29
CA VAL A 140 17.34 -10.77 -1.11
C VAL A 140 16.28 -11.86 -1.18
N GLY A 141 15.21 -11.60 -1.91
CA GLY A 141 14.05 -12.47 -2.05
C GLY A 141 12.73 -11.70 -2.12
N VAL A 142 11.64 -12.44 -2.36
CA VAL A 142 10.28 -11.88 -2.31
C VAL A 142 9.92 -11.46 -0.88
N VAL A 143 9.00 -10.51 -0.72
CA VAL A 143 8.66 -9.92 0.60
C VAL A 143 8.29 -10.94 1.68
N THR A 144 7.79 -12.12 1.31
CA THR A 144 7.41 -13.17 2.27
C THR A 144 8.61 -13.71 3.07
N VAL A 145 9.86 -13.52 2.60
CA VAL A 145 11.07 -13.86 3.36
C VAL A 145 11.27 -12.97 4.60
N LEU A 146 10.57 -11.84 4.67
CA LEU A 146 10.59 -10.91 5.79
C LEU A 146 9.58 -11.29 6.89
N LEU A 147 8.62 -12.17 6.62
CA LEU A 147 7.58 -12.52 7.61
C LEU A 147 8.15 -13.15 8.88
N LYS A 148 9.31 -13.80 8.78
CA LYS A 148 10.02 -14.38 9.93
C LYS A 148 10.71 -13.33 10.83
N GLU A 149 10.73 -12.08 10.42
CA GLU A 149 11.31 -10.95 11.17
C GLU A 149 10.23 -10.09 11.83
N ILE A 150 8.98 -10.55 11.83
CA ILE A 150 7.88 -9.89 12.54
C ILE A 150 8.14 -10.03 14.04
N GLU A 151 8.15 -8.91 14.74
CA GLU A 151 8.33 -8.83 16.19
C GLU A 151 6.99 -8.61 16.92
N ALA A 152 5.94 -8.17 16.21
CA ALA A 152 4.59 -8.01 16.72
C ALA A 152 3.97 -9.30 17.30
N ASP A 153 3.14 -9.15 18.35
CA ASP A 153 2.31 -10.23 18.87
C ASP A 153 1.18 -10.55 17.90
N LEU A 154 1.35 -11.62 17.13
CA LEU A 154 0.41 -12.09 16.11
C LEU A 154 -1.01 -12.33 16.63
N ARG A 155 -1.20 -12.55 17.94
CA ARG A 155 -2.54 -12.72 18.54
C ARG A 155 -3.29 -11.40 18.70
N ASN A 156 -2.57 -10.28 18.73
CA ASN A 156 -3.11 -8.92 18.86
C ASN A 156 -2.67 -8.02 17.69
N THR A 157 -2.44 -8.60 16.52
CA THR A 157 -1.92 -7.88 15.34
C THR A 157 -2.99 -7.64 14.29
N VAL A 158 -2.93 -6.48 13.63
CA VAL A 158 -3.61 -6.22 12.35
C VAL A 158 -2.58 -6.04 11.24
N ALA A 159 -2.79 -6.71 10.11
CA ALA A 159 -1.93 -6.61 8.94
C ALA A 159 -2.51 -5.67 7.87
N LEU A 160 -1.71 -4.76 7.34
CA LEU A 160 -2.07 -3.81 6.28
C LEU A 160 -1.17 -4.06 5.06
N ILE A 161 -1.74 -4.53 3.95
CA ILE A 161 -0.97 -5.05 2.82
C ILE A 161 -1.33 -4.32 1.53
N CYS A 162 -0.32 -3.84 0.81
CA CYS A 162 -0.51 -3.28 -0.52
C CYS A 162 0.69 -3.54 -1.44
N GLY A 163 0.42 -4.00 -2.65
CA GLY A 163 1.42 -4.29 -3.66
C GLY A 163 0.84 -5.14 -4.78
N PRO A 164 1.69 -5.83 -5.57
CA PRO A 164 1.22 -6.76 -6.60
C PRO A 164 0.24 -7.80 -6.03
N GLU A 165 -0.83 -8.13 -6.75
CA GLU A 165 -1.89 -9.02 -6.25
C GLU A 165 -1.36 -10.38 -5.82
N ILE A 166 -0.41 -10.94 -6.57
CA ILE A 166 0.25 -12.20 -6.22
C ILE A 166 1.01 -12.11 -4.89
N MET A 167 1.66 -10.97 -4.62
CA MET A 167 2.32 -10.71 -3.35
C MET A 167 1.29 -10.64 -2.22
N MET A 168 0.20 -9.87 -2.42
CA MET A 168 -0.86 -9.74 -1.42
C MET A 168 -1.50 -11.09 -1.08
N LYS A 169 -1.78 -11.93 -2.10
CA LYS A 169 -2.33 -13.28 -1.94
C LYS A 169 -1.47 -14.15 -1.04
N PHE A 170 -0.18 -14.27 -1.35
CA PHE A 170 0.72 -15.14 -0.60
C PHE A 170 1.02 -14.58 0.79
N THR A 171 1.21 -13.27 0.92
CA THR A 171 1.42 -12.64 2.23
C THR A 171 0.23 -12.84 3.15
N ALA A 172 -1.01 -12.58 2.69
CA ALA A 172 -2.21 -12.78 3.49
C ALA A 172 -2.39 -14.24 3.91
N TYR A 173 -2.15 -15.18 2.98
CA TYR A 173 -2.22 -16.61 3.29
C TYR A 173 -1.19 -17.05 4.34
N GLN A 174 0.04 -16.55 4.26
CA GLN A 174 1.08 -16.88 5.25
C GLN A 174 0.79 -16.25 6.61
N LEU A 175 0.36 -15.00 6.68
CA LEU A 175 -0.02 -14.34 7.93
C LEU A 175 -1.21 -15.02 8.61
N HIS A 176 -2.20 -15.47 7.83
CA HIS A 176 -3.28 -16.32 8.33
C HIS A 176 -2.74 -17.60 8.99
N LYS A 177 -1.82 -18.29 8.30
CA LYS A 177 -1.18 -19.51 8.84
C LYS A 177 -0.36 -19.26 10.10
N MET A 178 0.22 -18.06 10.22
CA MET A 178 0.97 -17.65 11.40
C MET A 178 0.06 -17.28 12.58
N GLY A 179 -1.25 -17.14 12.36
CA GLY A 179 -2.25 -17.00 13.42
C GLY A 179 -3.03 -15.69 13.41
N ILE A 180 -2.78 -14.78 12.46
CA ILE A 180 -3.59 -13.56 12.32
C ILE A 180 -4.96 -13.94 11.73
N SER A 181 -6.04 -13.45 12.33
CA SER A 181 -7.40 -13.69 11.84
C SER A 181 -7.62 -13.09 10.45
N ASP A 182 -8.43 -13.74 9.61
CA ASP A 182 -8.79 -13.23 8.27
C ASP A 182 -9.47 -11.85 8.31
N GLY A 183 -10.15 -11.53 9.42
CA GLY A 183 -10.77 -10.22 9.63
C GLY A 183 -9.77 -9.11 9.97
N ASP A 184 -8.58 -9.47 10.43
CA ASP A 184 -7.51 -8.56 10.87
C ASP A 184 -6.41 -8.43 9.82
N ILE A 185 -6.59 -9.00 8.62
CA ILE A 185 -5.70 -8.80 7.48
C ILE A 185 -6.43 -7.94 6.46
N TYR A 186 -5.88 -6.78 6.12
CA TYR A 186 -6.46 -5.83 5.17
C TYR A 186 -5.60 -5.73 3.92
N LEU A 187 -6.27 -5.78 2.77
CA LEU A 187 -5.69 -5.72 1.43
C LEU A 187 -6.19 -4.47 0.71
N SER A 188 -5.29 -3.71 0.11
CA SER A 188 -5.67 -2.64 -0.83
C SER A 188 -5.76 -3.22 -2.24
N MET A 189 -6.96 -3.61 -2.65
CA MET A 189 -7.24 -4.19 -3.96
C MET A 189 -7.28 -3.11 -5.05
N GLU A 190 -6.74 -3.43 -6.22
CA GLU A 190 -6.76 -2.56 -7.39
C GLU A 190 -7.49 -3.22 -8.55
N ARG A 191 -8.24 -2.44 -9.32
CA ARG A 191 -8.85 -2.83 -10.60
C ARG A 191 -8.84 -1.63 -11.54
N ARG A 192 -9.09 -1.87 -12.82
CA ARG A 192 -9.22 -0.77 -13.80
C ARG A 192 -10.42 0.10 -13.44
N MET A 193 -10.16 1.31 -12.93
CA MET A 193 -11.21 2.26 -12.58
C MET A 193 -11.45 3.23 -13.76
N ARG A 194 -12.73 3.47 -14.07
CA ARG A 194 -13.14 4.48 -15.06
C ARG A 194 -14.03 5.54 -14.43
N CYS A 195 -15.23 5.17 -13.99
CA CYS A 195 -16.14 6.16 -13.38
C CYS A 195 -15.74 6.55 -11.95
N GLY A 196 -15.12 5.66 -11.16
CA GLY A 196 -14.78 5.92 -9.75
C GLY A 196 -15.97 6.15 -8.81
N ILE A 197 -17.21 5.89 -9.27
CA ILE A 197 -18.46 6.21 -8.55
C ILE A 197 -19.50 5.07 -8.64
N GLY A 198 -19.05 3.82 -8.84
CA GLY A 198 -19.91 2.63 -8.82
C GLY A 198 -20.90 2.47 -9.99
N LYS A 199 -20.70 3.16 -11.12
CA LYS A 199 -21.66 3.12 -12.25
C LYS A 199 -21.25 2.19 -13.41
N CYS A 200 -19.95 2.04 -13.68
CA CYS A 200 -19.49 1.45 -14.95
C CYS A 200 -19.07 -0.02 -14.88
N GLY A 201 -19.02 -0.65 -13.70
CA GLY A 201 -18.61 -2.06 -13.55
C GLY A 201 -17.12 -2.39 -13.78
N HIS A 202 -16.29 -1.47 -14.29
CA HIS A 202 -14.89 -1.80 -14.63
C HIS A 202 -14.01 -2.16 -13.43
N CYS A 203 -14.34 -1.61 -12.26
CA CYS A 203 -13.61 -1.88 -11.03
C CYS A 203 -14.29 -2.97 -10.18
N GLN A 204 -15.10 -3.82 -10.79
CA GLN A 204 -15.91 -4.78 -10.07
C GLN A 204 -15.07 -6.02 -9.73
N ILE A 205 -15.25 -6.55 -8.52
CA ILE A 205 -14.77 -7.87 -8.09
C ILE A 205 -15.98 -8.57 -7.48
N GLY A 206 -16.49 -9.60 -8.17
CA GLY A 206 -17.77 -10.22 -7.82
C GLY A 206 -18.90 -9.17 -7.67
N PRO A 207 -19.59 -9.08 -6.53
CA PRO A 207 -20.65 -8.10 -6.30
C PRO A 207 -20.15 -6.71 -5.83
N LYS A 208 -18.83 -6.52 -5.66
CA LYS A 208 -18.25 -5.31 -5.05
C LYS A 208 -17.63 -4.38 -6.09
N PHE A 209 -17.78 -3.08 -5.90
CA PHE A 209 -17.07 -2.05 -6.68
C PHE A 209 -15.87 -1.55 -5.89
N VAL A 210 -14.65 -1.83 -6.35
CA VAL A 210 -13.42 -1.38 -5.66
C VAL A 210 -13.39 0.14 -5.43
N CYS A 211 -13.99 0.96 -6.31
CA CYS A 211 -14.04 2.41 -6.13
C CYS A 211 -15.01 2.91 -5.04
N MET A 212 -15.96 2.08 -4.59
CA MET A 212 -16.97 2.44 -3.59
C MET A 212 -16.84 1.58 -2.32
N ASP A 213 -16.76 0.27 -2.49
CA ASP A 213 -16.66 -0.71 -1.40
C ASP A 213 -15.21 -0.91 -0.92
N GLY A 214 -14.25 -0.69 -1.81
CA GLY A 214 -12.80 -0.78 -1.55
C GLY A 214 -12.14 0.61 -1.56
N PRO A 215 -10.82 0.73 -1.78
CA PRO A 215 -9.91 -0.33 -2.17
C PRO A 215 -9.51 -1.25 -1.01
N THR A 216 -9.71 -0.82 0.23
CA THR A 216 -9.36 -1.60 1.42
C THR A 216 -10.45 -2.61 1.76
N PHE A 217 -10.12 -3.90 1.63
CA PHE A 217 -10.96 -5.03 2.00
C PHE A 217 -10.28 -5.89 3.06
N SER A 218 -11.03 -6.50 3.97
CA SER A 218 -10.48 -7.56 4.81
C SER A 218 -10.22 -8.83 3.99
N TYR A 219 -9.25 -9.64 4.40
CA TYR A 219 -8.95 -10.90 3.75
C TYR A 219 -10.15 -11.86 3.83
N LYS A 220 -10.91 -11.80 4.93
CA LYS A 220 -12.20 -12.49 5.08
C LYS A 220 -13.18 -12.15 3.96
N GLU A 221 -13.30 -10.87 3.59
CA GLU A 221 -14.14 -10.45 2.47
C GLU A 221 -13.57 -10.94 1.14
N VAL A 222 -12.26 -10.73 0.91
CA VAL A 222 -11.59 -11.09 -0.34
C VAL A 222 -11.71 -12.59 -0.67
N ARG A 223 -11.63 -13.47 0.34
CA ARG A 223 -11.79 -14.93 0.15
C ARG A 223 -13.18 -15.34 -0.36
N LEU A 224 -14.19 -14.50 -0.17
CA LEU A 224 -15.56 -14.75 -0.63
C LEU A 224 -15.84 -14.15 -2.01
N LEU A 225 -14.92 -13.33 -2.53
CA LEU A 225 -15.06 -12.70 -3.83
C LEU A 225 -14.49 -13.62 -4.93
N PRO A 226 -15.26 -13.89 -6.00
CA PRO A 226 -14.71 -14.56 -7.17
C PRO A 226 -13.63 -13.68 -7.81
N ASP A 227 -12.62 -14.33 -8.41
CA ASP A 227 -11.59 -13.71 -9.24
C ASP A 227 -10.80 -12.58 -8.54
N ALA A 228 -10.72 -12.63 -7.21
CA ALA A 228 -10.11 -11.56 -6.43
C ALA A 228 -8.59 -11.47 -6.61
N PHE A 229 -7.92 -12.57 -6.96
CA PHE A 229 -6.48 -12.64 -7.24
C PHE A 229 -6.17 -13.24 -8.63
N GLU A 230 -7.12 -13.19 -9.56
CA GLU A 230 -6.94 -13.61 -10.96
C GLU A 230 -6.52 -12.45 -11.87
#